data_AF-A0A951HW72-F1
#
_entry.id   AF-A0A951HW72-F1
#
_cell.length_a   1.000
_cell.length_b   1.000
_cell.length_c   1.000
_cell.angle_alpha   90.00
_cell.angle_beta   90.00
_cell.angle_gamma   90.00
#
_symmetry.space_group_name_H-M   'P 1'
#
loop_
_entity.id
_entity.type
_entity.pdbx_description
1 polymer ?
#
loop_
_entity_poly.entity_id
_entity_poly.type
_entity_poly.pdbx_seq_one_letter_code
_entity_poly.pdbx_strand_id
1 'polypeptide(L)'
;MTKSTLRLCLLFTALVLFPATAAMAQSTHNVWSTSPLYLIDAQTGATYSSFLSGNASAAWTQGTTSAYFHAVAVVTTSLNYDFALVSVTSTNGDEIDGLYDIRRNGTLVCTGCVGKAYGLSGAV
;
A
#
# COMPACT_ATOMS: atom_id res chain seq x y z
N MET A 1 -38.30 23.47 45.73
CA MET A 1 -38.38 23.16 44.27
C MET A 1 -36.97 23.12 43.65
N THR A 2 -36.06 22.26 44.09
CA THR A 2 -34.62 22.41 43.75
C THR A 2 -33.83 21.08 43.74
N LYS A 3 -34.48 19.95 43.43
CA LYS A 3 -33.79 18.65 43.29
C LYS A 3 -33.91 18.01 41.89
N SER A 4 -34.87 18.47 41.07
CA SER A 4 -35.10 17.92 39.73
C SER A 4 -34.23 18.57 38.64
N THR A 5 -33.93 19.87 38.78
CA THR A 5 -33.12 20.65 37.82
C THR A 5 -31.63 20.28 37.84
N LEU A 6 -31.10 19.85 38.99
CA LEU A 6 -29.68 19.49 39.12
C LEU A 6 -29.33 18.17 38.40
N ARG A 7 -30.27 17.21 38.38
CA ARG A 7 -30.09 15.92 37.68
C ARG A 7 -30.16 16.08 36.16
N LEU A 8 -30.97 17.01 35.67
CA LEU A 8 -31.12 17.28 34.25
C LEU A 8 -29.87 17.97 33.65
N CYS A 9 -29.22 18.87 34.41
CA CYS A 9 -27.96 19.49 33.98
C CYS A 9 -26.79 18.49 33.94
N LEU A 10 -26.69 17.57 34.89
CA LEU A 10 -25.63 16.55 34.93
C LEU A 10 -25.72 15.55 33.77
N LEU A 11 -26.92 15.22 33.31
CA LEU A 11 -27.15 14.35 32.15
C LEU A 11 -26.77 15.03 30.81
N PHE A 12 -26.94 16.34 30.68
CA PHE A 12 -26.56 17.07 29.46
C PHE A 12 -25.04 17.28 29.33
N THR A 13 -24.31 17.43 30.43
CA THR A 13 -22.84 17.53 30.41
C THR A 13 -22.12 16.23 30.06
N ALA A 14 -22.77 15.07 30.24
CA ALA A 14 -22.16 13.78 29.90
C ALA A 14 -22.17 13.48 28.39
N LEU A 15 -23.01 14.15 27.59
CA LEU A 15 -23.11 13.92 26.14
C LEU A 15 -22.11 14.72 25.30
N VAL A 16 -21.48 15.77 25.87
CA VAL A 16 -20.61 16.69 25.14
C VAL A 16 -19.11 16.39 25.30
N LEU A 17 -18.75 15.41 26.13
CA LEU A 17 -17.36 15.07 26.45
C LEU A 17 -16.76 13.97 25.57
N PHE A 18 -17.55 13.38 24.68
CA PHE A 18 -17.04 12.50 23.64
C PHE A 18 -17.27 13.17 22.30
N PRO A 19 -16.32 13.98 21.79
CA PRO A 19 -16.22 14.11 20.35
C PRO A 19 -15.93 12.70 19.83
N ALA A 20 -16.98 11.96 19.49
CA ALA A 20 -16.89 10.81 18.63
C ALA A 20 -16.51 11.36 17.26
N THR A 21 -15.24 11.74 17.09
CA THR A 21 -14.62 11.70 15.78
C THR A 21 -14.62 10.23 15.43
N ALA A 22 -15.72 9.76 14.85
CA ALA A 22 -15.72 8.52 14.10
C ALA A 22 -14.63 8.72 13.06
N ALA A 23 -13.44 8.19 13.33
CA ALA A 23 -12.44 8.02 12.31
C ALA A 23 -13.16 7.20 11.24
N MET A 24 -13.50 7.85 10.13
CA MET A 24 -14.17 7.20 9.01
C MET A 24 -13.32 5.98 8.68
N ALA A 25 -13.89 4.78 8.80
CA ALA A 25 -13.14 3.55 8.56
C ALA A 25 -12.54 3.62 7.15
N GLN A 26 -11.20 3.71 7.08
CA GLN A 26 -10.51 3.75 5.80
C GLN A 26 -10.51 2.35 5.20
N SER A 27 -10.82 2.26 3.90
CA SER A 27 -10.79 0.99 3.19
C SER A 27 -9.39 0.41 3.22
N THR A 28 -9.30 -0.84 3.69
CA THR A 28 -8.05 -1.61 3.72
C THR A 28 -8.13 -2.72 2.69
N HIS A 29 -7.04 -2.90 1.95
CA HIS A 29 -6.92 -3.80 0.82
C HIS A 29 -5.82 -4.82 1.05
N ASN A 30 -5.97 -5.99 0.45
CA ASN A 30 -4.94 -7.02 0.38
C ASN A 30 -5.06 -7.75 -0.96
N VAL A 31 -3.93 -7.90 -1.63
CA VAL A 31 -3.83 -8.40 -3.00
C VAL A 31 -2.64 -9.32 -3.10
N TRP A 32 -2.85 -10.50 -3.69
CA TRP A 32 -1.78 -11.41 -4.09
C TRP A 32 -1.89 -11.71 -5.58
N SER A 33 -0.76 -11.78 -6.27
CA SER A 33 -0.71 -12.17 -7.68
C SER A 33 0.47 -13.11 -7.93
N THR A 34 0.29 -14.03 -8.86
CA THR A 34 1.32 -14.99 -9.32
C THR A 34 1.65 -14.81 -10.80
N SER A 35 1.10 -13.76 -11.43
CA SER A 35 1.15 -13.55 -12.87
C SER A 35 1.71 -12.17 -13.21
N PRO A 36 3.04 -12.05 -13.40
CA PRO A 36 3.64 -10.82 -13.91
C PRO A 36 3.13 -10.52 -15.32
N LEU A 37 2.71 -9.29 -15.57
CA LEU A 37 2.21 -8.86 -16.89
C LEU A 37 3.33 -8.26 -17.74
N TYR A 38 4.07 -7.30 -17.19
CA TYR A 38 5.17 -6.65 -17.88
C TYR A 38 6.17 -6.03 -16.91
N LEU A 39 7.41 -5.84 -17.38
CA LEU A 39 8.48 -5.18 -16.67
C LEU A 39 9.27 -4.31 -17.65
N ILE A 40 9.46 -3.04 -17.31
CA ILE A 40 10.30 -2.12 -18.08
C ILE A 40 11.53 -1.82 -17.24
N ASP A 41 12.69 -2.15 -17.79
CA ASP A 41 13.98 -1.84 -17.20
C ASP A 41 14.50 -0.50 -17.75
N ALA A 42 14.31 0.57 -16.99
CA ALA A 42 14.74 1.91 -17.39
C ALA A 42 16.27 2.07 -17.53
N GLN A 43 17.08 1.21 -16.91
CA GLN A 43 18.54 1.29 -17.04
C GLN A 43 19.03 0.76 -18.39
N THR A 44 18.37 -0.27 -18.93
CA THR A 44 18.75 -0.89 -20.22
C THR A 44 17.83 -0.52 -21.37
N GLY A 45 16.65 0.03 -21.08
CA GLY A 45 15.56 0.25 -22.04
C GLY A 45 14.81 -1.03 -22.43
N ALA A 46 15.13 -2.18 -21.82
CA ALA A 46 14.48 -3.45 -22.13
C ALA A 46 13.04 -3.49 -21.61
N THR A 47 12.14 -4.08 -22.42
CA THR A 47 10.77 -4.40 -22.02
C THR A 47 10.59 -5.90 -22.03
N TYR A 48 10.08 -6.45 -20.94
CA TYR A 48 9.80 -7.87 -20.78
C TYR A 48 8.31 -8.10 -20.60
N SER A 49 7.75 -9.01 -21.38
CA SER A 49 6.35 -9.45 -21.30
C SER A 49 6.22 -10.97 -21.22
N SER A 50 7.34 -11.67 -21.06
CA SER A 50 7.41 -13.12 -20.88
C SER A 50 8.25 -13.40 -19.64
N PHE A 51 7.72 -14.24 -18.76
CA PHE A 51 8.28 -14.54 -17.46
C PHE A 51 8.24 -16.04 -17.23
N LEU A 52 9.26 -16.58 -16.58
CA LEU A 52 9.26 -17.95 -16.07
C LEU A 52 8.34 -18.09 -14.87
N SER A 53 8.32 -17.08 -14.00
CA SER A 53 7.45 -16.99 -12.83
C SER A 53 7.48 -15.59 -12.23
N GLY A 54 6.58 -15.33 -11.28
CA GLY A 54 6.69 -14.19 -10.38
C GLY A 54 5.58 -14.19 -9.36
N ASN A 55 5.74 -13.36 -8.33
CA ASN A 55 4.76 -13.22 -7.26
C ASN A 55 4.72 -11.75 -6.83
N ALA A 56 3.55 -11.27 -6.43
CA ALA A 56 3.38 -9.95 -5.83
C ALA A 56 2.42 -10.05 -4.65
N SER A 57 2.69 -9.26 -3.63
CA SER A 57 1.84 -9.09 -2.46
C SER A 57 1.79 -7.63 -2.07
N ALA A 58 0.57 -7.12 -1.88
CA ALA A 58 0.33 -5.75 -1.48
C ALA A 58 -0.78 -5.70 -0.43
N ALA A 59 -0.58 -4.88 0.60
CA ALA A 59 -1.62 -4.60 1.58
C ALA A 59 -1.52 -3.14 2.00
N TRP A 60 -2.64 -2.41 2.02
CA TRP A 60 -2.61 -0.98 2.35
C TRP A 60 -3.95 -0.46 2.86
N THR A 61 -3.89 0.62 3.62
CA THR A 61 -5.07 1.37 4.06
C THR A 61 -5.11 2.72 3.34
N GLN A 62 -6.17 2.98 2.58
CA GLN A 62 -6.30 4.19 1.74
C GLN A 62 -6.13 5.47 2.56
N GLY A 63 -5.44 6.47 1.99
CA GLY A 63 -5.23 7.76 2.62
C GLY A 63 -4.29 7.72 3.83
N THR A 64 -3.52 6.64 4.00
CA THR A 64 -2.49 6.52 5.04
C THR A 64 -1.13 6.19 4.47
N THR A 65 -0.11 6.25 5.32
CA THR A 65 1.23 5.73 5.05
C THR A 65 1.41 4.26 5.47
N SER A 66 0.34 3.59 5.91
CA SER A 66 0.37 2.18 6.30
C SER A 66 0.16 1.31 5.06
N ALA A 67 1.26 0.86 4.47
CA ALA A 67 1.24 -0.07 3.35
C ALA A 67 2.44 -1.01 3.35
N TYR A 68 2.25 -2.13 2.66
CA TYR A 68 3.24 -3.12 2.31
C TYR A 68 3.12 -3.40 0.82
N PHE A 69 4.27 -3.50 0.14
CA PHE A 69 4.34 -4.03 -1.21
C PHE A 69 5.66 -4.76 -1.40
N HIS A 70 5.57 -5.96 -1.98
CA HIS A 70 6.71 -6.72 -2.44
C HIS A 70 6.34 -7.47 -3.72
N ALA A 71 7.24 -7.48 -4.69
CA ALA A 71 7.07 -8.25 -5.92
C ALA A 71 8.39 -8.84 -6.40
N VAL A 72 8.30 -10.04 -6.99
CA VAL A 72 9.40 -10.73 -7.64
C VAL A 72 8.97 -11.11 -9.05
N ALA A 73 9.84 -10.87 -10.03
CA ALA A 73 9.63 -11.28 -11.41
C ALA A 73 10.88 -12.00 -11.93
N VAL A 74 10.71 -13.23 -12.41
CA VAL A 74 11.77 -14.05 -13.01
C VAL A 74 11.58 -14.02 -14.53
N VAL A 75 12.40 -13.23 -15.22
CA VAL A 75 12.35 -13.09 -16.67
C VAL A 75 13.05 -14.29 -17.33
N THR A 76 14.25 -14.62 -16.86
CA THR A 76 15.01 -15.81 -17.27
C THR A 76 15.69 -16.43 -16.05
N THR A 77 16.36 -17.58 -16.22
CA THR A 77 17.12 -18.23 -15.14
C THR A 77 18.28 -17.37 -14.60
N SER A 78 18.75 -16.39 -15.37
CA SER A 78 19.83 -15.47 -15.03
C SER A 78 19.38 -14.01 -14.90
N LEU A 79 18.06 -13.75 -14.96
CA LEU A 79 17.50 -12.42 -14.85
C LEU A 79 16.23 -12.43 -14.01
N ASN A 80 16.35 -11.97 -12.77
CA ASN A 80 15.24 -11.73 -11.86
C ASN A 80 15.28 -10.32 -11.30
N TYR A 81 14.10 -9.84 -10.90
CA TYR A 81 13.90 -8.57 -10.24
C TYR A 81 13.12 -8.79 -8.95
N ASP A 82 13.48 -8.02 -7.92
CA ASP A 82 12.81 -7.93 -6.64
C ASP A 82 12.54 -6.45 -6.36
N PHE A 83 11.29 -6.15 -6.00
CA PHE A 83 10.79 -4.81 -5.73
C PHE A 83 10.24 -4.80 -4.30
N ALA A 84 10.76 -3.90 -3.46
CA ALA A 84 10.33 -3.77 -2.08
C ALA A 84 9.98 -2.32 -1.76
N LEU A 85 8.80 -2.09 -1.19
CA LEU A 85 8.41 -0.78 -0.69
C LEU A 85 9.21 -0.43 0.57
N VAL A 86 9.82 0.75 0.57
CA VAL A 86 10.64 1.27 1.66
C VAL A 86 9.86 2.29 2.49
N SER A 87 9.15 3.21 1.83
CA SER A 87 8.34 4.22 2.50
C SER A 87 7.19 4.67 1.62
N VAL A 88 6.07 5.02 2.23
CA VAL A 88 4.85 5.45 1.55
C VAL A 88 4.76 6.97 1.50
N THR A 89 4.41 7.50 0.33
CA THR A 89 4.05 8.92 0.15
C THR A 89 2.53 9.10 0.14
N SER A 90 1.81 8.28 -0.62
CA SER A 90 0.35 8.31 -0.70
C SER A 90 -0.23 6.95 -1.06
N THR A 91 -1.51 6.74 -0.73
CA THR A 91 -2.28 5.55 -1.10
C THR A 91 -3.70 5.93 -1.50
N ASN A 92 -4.25 5.24 -2.49
CA ASN A 92 -5.67 5.35 -2.85
C ASN A 92 -6.25 3.95 -3.14
N GLY A 93 -7.40 3.85 -3.80
CA GLY A 93 -8.05 2.56 -4.04
C GLY A 93 -7.34 1.60 -5.01
N ASP A 94 -6.35 2.06 -5.76
CA ASP A 94 -5.70 1.26 -6.81
C ASP A 94 -4.16 1.28 -6.74
N GLU A 95 -3.58 2.22 -5.99
CA GLU A 95 -2.14 2.46 -6.00
C GLU A 95 -1.55 2.82 -4.64
N ILE A 96 -0.25 2.53 -4.51
CA ILE A 96 0.65 2.92 -3.43
C ILE A 96 1.81 3.69 -4.09
N ASP A 97 1.94 4.98 -3.80
CA ASP A 97 3.09 5.79 -4.19
C ASP A 97 4.12 5.77 -3.06
N GLY A 98 5.40 5.70 -3.41
CA GLY A 98 6.43 5.60 -2.39
C GLY A 98 7.85 5.55 -2.92
N LEU A 99 8.75 5.16 -2.02
CA LEU A 99 10.12 4.83 -2.34
C LEU A 99 10.27 3.32 -2.37
N TYR A 100 11.01 2.82 -3.36
CA TYR A 100 11.20 1.40 -3.59
C TYR A 100 12.68 1.07 -3.68
N ASP A 101 13.05 -0.04 -3.07
CA ASP A 101 14.30 -0.73 -3.35
C ASP A 101 14.07 -1.72 -4.48
N ILE A 102 14.98 -1.74 -5.44
CA ILE A 102 14.95 -2.65 -6.59
C ILE A 102 16.25 -3.43 -6.63
N ARG A 103 16.14 -4.76 -6.63
CA ARG A 103 17.28 -5.65 -6.85
C ARG A 103 17.15 -6.33 -8.19
N ARG A 104 18.28 -6.49 -8.88
CA ARG A 104 18.43 -7.32 -10.08
C ARG A 104 19.40 -8.43 -9.75
N ASN A 105 18.97 -9.68 -9.91
CA ASN A 105 19.78 -10.86 -9.57
C ASN A 105 20.35 -10.78 -8.14
N GLY A 106 19.53 -10.32 -7.20
CA GLY A 106 19.91 -10.09 -5.80
C GLY A 106 20.79 -8.86 -5.53
N THR A 107 21.32 -8.18 -6.56
CA THR A 107 22.13 -6.96 -6.41
C THR A 107 21.23 -5.74 -6.38
N LEU A 108 21.40 -4.86 -5.39
CA LEU A 108 20.66 -3.61 -5.29
C LEU A 108 21.05 -2.67 -6.45
N VAL A 109 20.11 -2.38 -7.35
CA VAL A 109 20.32 -1.53 -8.53
C VAL A 109 19.69 -0.15 -8.37
N CYS A 110 18.77 -0.01 -7.43
CA CYS A 110 18.12 1.25 -7.08
C CYS A 110 17.72 1.17 -5.60
N THR A 111 18.03 2.22 -4.84
CA THR A 111 17.66 2.34 -3.44
C THR A 111 16.80 3.55 -3.23
N GLY A 112 15.66 3.35 -2.56
CA GLY A 112 14.69 4.41 -2.27
C GLY A 112 14.27 5.23 -3.50
N CYS A 113 14.13 4.62 -4.68
CA CYS A 113 13.70 5.36 -5.86
C CYS A 113 12.20 5.66 -5.77
N VAL A 114 11.83 6.87 -6.19
CA VAL A 114 10.43 7.25 -6.33
C VAL A 114 9.77 6.32 -7.34
N GLY A 115 8.68 5.70 -6.93
CA GLY A 115 7.93 4.76 -7.73
C GLY A 115 6.51 4.62 -7.25
N LYS A 116 5.78 3.72 -7.92
CA LYS A 116 4.40 3.42 -7.59
C LYS A 116 4.07 1.97 -7.94
N ALA A 117 3.36 1.29 -7.05
CA ALA A 117 2.62 0.08 -7.35
C ALA A 117 1.18 0.46 -7.70
N TYR A 118 0.69 0.12 -8.91
CA TYR A 118 -0.62 0.52 -9.44
C TYR A 118 -1.36 -0.66 -10.08
N GLY A 119 -2.64 -0.47 -10.40
CA GLY A 119 -3.49 -1.53 -10.91
C GLY A 119 -3.79 -2.60 -9.85
N LEU A 120 -3.59 -2.28 -8.57
CA LEU A 120 -3.73 -3.24 -7.47
C LEU A 120 -5.20 -3.67 -7.30
N SER A 121 -6.17 -2.84 -7.68
CA SER A 121 -7.59 -3.20 -7.67
C SER A 121 -7.96 -4.22 -8.75
N GLY A 122 -7.11 -4.38 -9.78
CA GLY A 122 -7.30 -5.33 -10.87
C GLY A 122 -6.64 -6.69 -10.68
N ALA A 123 -5.87 -6.88 -9.59
CA ALA A 123 -5.25 -8.15 -9.27
C ALA A 123 -6.26 -9.04 -8.53
N VAL A 124 -6.85 -9.97 -9.29
CA VAL A 124 -7.83 -10.98 -8.86
C VAL A 124 -7.19 -12.36 -8.83
#